data_AF-A0A970T686-F1
#
_entry.id   AF-A0A970T686-F1
#
_cell.length_a   1.000
_cell.length_b   1.000
_cell.length_c   1.000
_cell.angle_alpha   90.00
_cell.angle_beta   90.00
_cell.angle_gamma   90.00
#
_symmetry.space_group_name_H-M   'P 1'
#
loop_
_entity.id
_entity.type
_entity.pdbx_description
1 polymer ?
#
loop_
_entity_poly.entity_id
_entity_poly.type
_entity_poly.pdbx_seq_one_letter_code
_entity_poly.pdbx_strand_id
1 'polypeptide(L)'
;MKNGNLWILLAALAALVCCSGKDDTKPVVPEEPEVKEYVSDGSWNGDFVIALAKAYDVFEETDELPLTVNVQGLKYGIEKYTAGAGLLLEKITSEPKRWQEKDIVLPDKNAAGREDRNNTFWADSLSLKELQWLYGQMTAYAAEHAGVFPNYVTFPDPYVEEDGTEHDAKLTFNNTAVVFARLFKEFTKTSSFPAKVSSWQSDFLRKTNNCETDSPVVLAAMQEAIAGKTTIREKAEALFEYSRIEWEWVNYMNTRKGSVQTIREKAGNCCDLSHALIAMCRAAGIPARYMHGQCQFTSGVIGHVFVEMFVDGTWYICDPSNNDNTFGHHNWKHMVTFNGRYKTLPF
;
A
#
# COMPACT_ATOMS: atom_id res chain seq x y z
N MET A 1 -23.41 70.64 34.78
CA MET A 1 -24.59 70.12 35.52
C MET A 1 -24.27 68.68 35.91
N LYS A 2 -23.65 68.53 37.09
CA LYS A 2 -24.15 67.89 38.33
C LYS A 2 -24.07 66.34 38.26
N ASN A 3 -23.04 65.73 38.86
CA ASN A 3 -22.87 65.32 40.28
C ASN A 3 -23.40 63.88 40.51
N GLY A 4 -22.78 62.97 41.27
CA GLY A 4 -21.65 63.04 42.20
C GLY A 4 -21.08 61.62 42.47
N ASN A 5 -19.83 61.51 42.97
CA ASN A 5 -19.45 61.32 44.39
C ASN A 5 -19.66 59.87 44.89
N LEU A 6 -18.82 59.18 45.66
CA LEU A 6 -17.55 59.40 46.40
C LEU A 6 -17.33 58.01 47.10
N TRP A 7 -16.13 57.42 47.23
CA TRP A 7 -15.32 57.46 48.45
C TRP A 7 -14.16 56.44 48.38
N ILE A 8 -13.05 56.84 49.00
CA ILE A 8 -11.81 56.14 49.32
C ILE A 8 -11.98 55.44 50.68
N LEU A 9 -11.36 54.26 50.93
CA LEU A 9 -10.54 53.98 52.14
C LEU A 9 -9.98 52.54 52.22
N LEU A 10 -8.68 52.48 52.53
CA LEU A 10 -7.90 51.32 52.98
C LEU A 10 -8.31 50.84 54.39
N ALA A 11 -8.21 49.53 54.62
CA ALA A 11 -7.77 48.89 55.88
C ALA A 11 -7.49 47.39 55.56
N ALA A 12 -6.27 46.86 55.60
CA ALA A 12 -5.39 46.55 56.74
C ALA A 12 -5.26 45.01 56.88
N LEU A 13 -3.99 44.58 57.00
CA LEU A 13 -3.50 43.21 57.12
C LEU A 13 -4.23 42.33 58.15
N ALA A 14 -4.40 41.05 57.81
CA ALA A 14 -4.16 39.95 58.74
C ALA A 14 -3.51 38.77 57.98
N ALA A 15 -2.23 38.55 58.26
CA ALA A 15 -1.51 37.35 57.86
C ALA A 15 -1.80 36.23 58.86
N LEU A 16 -2.12 35.03 58.38
CA LEU A 16 -1.75 33.80 59.06
C LEU A 16 -1.36 32.75 58.00
N VAL A 17 -0.08 32.39 58.06
CA VAL A 17 0.58 31.32 57.32
C VAL A 17 0.20 29.97 57.94
N CYS A 18 -0.10 28.96 57.11
CA CYS A 18 0.29 27.56 57.37
C CYS A 18 0.16 26.68 56.11
N CYS A 19 1.31 26.44 55.49
CA CYS A 19 1.84 25.21 54.91
C CYS A 19 1.10 24.37 53.84
N SER A 20 1.80 24.29 52.70
CA SER A 20 2.20 23.11 51.91
C SER A 20 1.20 22.40 50.98
N GLY A 21 1.50 22.50 49.68
CA GLY A 21 1.05 21.58 48.64
C GLY A 21 1.27 22.17 47.24
N LYS A 22 2.50 22.12 46.72
CA LYS A 22 2.74 22.28 45.27
C LYS A 22 2.35 20.95 44.63
N ASP A 23 1.37 20.97 43.73
CA ASP A 23 1.15 19.88 42.79
C ASP A 23 1.17 20.46 41.37
N ASP A 24 2.39 20.65 40.87
CA ASP A 24 2.68 21.02 39.48
C ASP A 24 2.63 19.74 38.61
N THR A 25 1.45 19.14 38.46
CA THR A 25 1.26 18.07 37.47
C THR A 25 0.67 18.65 36.19
N LYS A 26 1.55 19.28 35.38
CA LYS A 26 1.26 19.46 33.97
C LYS A 26 1.03 18.08 33.34
N PRO A 27 0.01 17.90 32.47
CA PRO A 27 -0.20 16.65 31.78
C PRO A 27 1.06 16.29 30.99
N VAL A 28 1.59 15.10 31.27
CA VAL A 28 2.70 14.51 30.51
C VAL A 28 2.16 14.21 29.12
N VAL A 29 2.44 15.10 28.17
CA VAL A 29 2.35 14.80 26.74
C VAL A 29 3.32 13.61 26.53
N PRO A 30 2.88 12.48 25.97
CA PRO A 30 3.80 11.41 25.62
C PRO A 30 4.87 12.02 24.71
N GLU A 31 6.13 11.96 25.13
CA GLU A 31 7.23 12.31 24.23
C GLU A 31 7.08 11.42 22.99
N GLU A 32 6.94 12.06 21.82
CA GLU A 32 7.16 11.35 20.56
C GLU A 32 8.52 10.66 20.67
N PRO A 33 8.61 9.37 20.30
CA PRO A 33 9.84 8.61 20.48
C PRO A 33 10.97 9.38 19.81
N GLU A 34 12.03 9.64 20.59
CA GLU A 34 13.25 10.29 20.13
C GLU A 34 13.72 9.58 18.84
N VAL A 35 13.67 10.30 17.71
CA VAL A 35 14.21 9.80 16.43
C VAL A 35 15.73 9.76 16.60
N LYS A 36 16.25 8.64 17.09
CA LYS A 36 17.68 8.38 17.03
C LYS A 36 18.02 8.12 15.56
N GLU A 37 18.57 9.14 14.90
CA GLU A 37 19.27 9.02 13.62
C GLU A 37 20.36 7.96 13.79
N TYR A 38 20.04 6.73 13.43
CA TYR A 38 20.97 5.60 13.42
C TYR A 38 21.43 5.26 12.01
N VAL A 39 20.93 5.94 10.98
CA VAL A 39 21.60 5.98 9.68
C VAL A 39 22.57 7.16 9.79
N SER A 40 23.83 6.89 10.15
CA SER A 40 24.82 7.96 10.17
C SER A 40 25.00 8.44 8.73
N ASP A 41 24.90 9.73 8.51
CA ASP A 41 25.26 10.33 7.24
C ASP A 41 26.70 9.95 6.86
N GLY A 42 26.89 9.44 5.63
CA GLY A 42 28.22 9.19 5.07
C GLY A 42 28.79 7.77 5.20
N SER A 43 28.10 6.81 5.82
CA SER A 43 28.44 5.38 5.62
C SER A 43 27.84 4.87 4.32
N TRP A 44 28.56 4.00 3.58
CA TRP A 44 28.04 3.50 2.31
C TRP A 44 26.77 2.65 2.52
N ASN A 45 26.74 1.79 3.56
CA ASN A 45 25.54 1.03 3.92
C ASN A 45 24.35 1.94 4.28
N GLY A 46 24.60 3.04 5.00
CA GLY A 46 23.56 4.02 5.34
C GLY A 46 23.01 4.74 4.11
N ASP A 47 23.90 5.22 3.24
CA ASP A 47 23.52 5.85 1.97
C ASP A 47 22.76 4.88 1.05
N PHE A 48 23.08 3.58 1.11
CA PHE A 48 22.37 2.54 0.38
C PHE A 48 20.93 2.37 0.89
N VAL A 49 20.74 2.35 2.22
CA VAL A 49 19.39 2.33 2.84
C VAL A 49 18.58 3.55 2.42
N ILE A 50 19.18 4.74 2.42
CA ILE A 50 18.53 5.97 1.96
C ILE A 50 18.15 5.86 0.48
N ALA A 51 19.02 5.28 -0.35
CA ALA A 51 18.74 5.08 -1.77
C ALA A 51 17.58 4.10 -2.01
N LEU A 52 17.46 3.04 -1.20
CA LEU A 52 16.30 2.11 -1.24
C LEU A 52 15.01 2.81 -0.83
N ALA A 53 15.05 3.63 0.22
CA ALA A 53 13.88 4.42 0.65
C ALA A 53 13.44 5.41 -0.44
N LYS A 54 14.39 6.10 -1.09
CA LYS A 54 14.10 6.99 -2.23
C LYS A 54 13.59 6.23 -3.46
N ALA A 55 14.05 5.00 -3.68
CA ALA A 55 13.49 4.15 -4.72
C ALA A 55 12.02 3.83 -4.45
N TYR A 56 11.68 3.60 -3.18
CA TYR A 56 10.29 3.44 -2.76
C TYR A 56 9.48 4.73 -2.90
N ASP A 57 10.05 5.92 -2.64
CA ASP A 57 9.36 7.19 -2.91
C ASP A 57 8.97 7.32 -4.39
N VAL A 58 9.88 6.96 -5.30
CA VAL A 58 9.58 6.91 -6.75
C VAL A 58 8.48 5.89 -7.05
N PHE A 59 8.48 4.73 -6.38
CA PHE A 59 7.41 3.74 -6.52
C PHE A 59 6.08 4.26 -5.98
N GLU A 60 6.05 4.95 -4.84
CA GLU A 60 4.83 5.57 -4.33
C GLU A 60 4.32 6.64 -5.30
N GLU A 61 5.17 7.29 -6.10
CA GLU A 61 4.76 8.27 -7.12
C GLU A 61 4.30 7.64 -8.44
N THR A 62 4.95 6.57 -8.86
CA THR A 62 4.86 6.06 -10.25
C THR A 62 4.35 4.62 -10.36
N ASP A 63 4.27 3.91 -9.23
CA ASP A 63 3.98 2.49 -9.12
C ASP A 63 4.99 1.57 -9.84
N GLU A 64 6.18 2.12 -10.09
CA GLU A 64 7.35 1.47 -10.66
C GLU A 64 8.60 1.84 -9.86
N LEU A 65 9.45 0.85 -9.56
CA LEU A 65 10.76 1.16 -8.99
C LEU A 65 11.69 1.74 -10.07
N PRO A 66 12.59 2.68 -9.71
CA PRO A 66 13.54 3.23 -10.65
C PRO A 66 14.51 2.13 -11.14
N LEU A 67 14.82 2.12 -12.43
CA LEU A 67 15.76 1.13 -13.00
C LEU A 67 17.13 1.12 -12.32
N THR A 68 17.54 2.26 -11.75
CA THR A 68 18.78 2.38 -11.00
C THR A 68 18.61 3.29 -9.79
N VAL A 69 19.35 3.01 -8.72
CA VAL A 69 19.53 3.93 -7.59
C VAL A 69 20.96 4.49 -7.58
N ASN A 70 21.14 5.66 -6.97
CA ASN A 70 22.46 6.27 -6.77
C ASN A 70 22.90 6.12 -5.31
N VAL A 71 24.11 5.61 -5.10
CA VAL A 71 24.76 5.58 -3.79
C VAL A 71 26.16 6.14 -3.96
N GLN A 72 26.43 7.29 -3.33
CA GLN A 72 27.73 7.98 -3.39
C GLN A 72 28.26 8.21 -4.83
N GLY A 73 27.37 8.53 -5.77
CA GLY A 73 27.73 8.78 -7.17
C GLY A 73 27.78 7.53 -8.06
N LEU A 74 27.72 6.32 -7.49
CA LEU A 74 27.65 5.06 -8.22
C LEU A 74 26.20 4.67 -8.49
N LYS A 75 25.94 4.15 -9.70
CA LYS A 75 24.61 3.68 -10.11
C LYS A 75 24.52 2.17 -9.97
N TYR A 76 23.47 1.70 -9.31
CA TYR A 76 23.17 0.28 -9.13
C TYR A 76 21.83 -0.05 -9.78
N GLY A 77 21.80 -1.06 -10.65
CA GLY A 77 20.57 -1.57 -11.25
C GLY A 77 19.69 -2.31 -10.23
N ILE A 78 18.43 -2.58 -10.60
CA ILE A 78 17.44 -3.25 -9.73
C ILE A 78 17.94 -4.56 -9.14
N GLU A 79 18.56 -5.39 -9.94
CA GLU A 79 19.16 -6.64 -9.50
C GLU A 79 20.30 -6.45 -8.46
N LYS A 80 21.02 -5.32 -8.51
CA LYS A 80 22.06 -5.00 -7.54
C LYS A 80 21.47 -4.42 -6.26
N TYR A 81 20.54 -3.48 -6.36
CA TYR A 81 19.98 -2.88 -5.15
C TYR A 81 19.00 -3.80 -4.41
N THR A 82 18.31 -4.71 -5.10
CA THR A 82 17.55 -5.78 -4.43
C THR A 82 18.47 -6.75 -3.68
N ALA A 83 19.62 -7.12 -4.26
CA ALA A 83 20.62 -7.92 -3.53
C ALA A 83 21.22 -7.17 -2.34
N GLY A 84 21.52 -5.88 -2.53
CA GLY A 84 21.97 -5.00 -1.45
C GLY A 84 20.95 -4.95 -0.30
N ALA A 85 19.66 -4.83 -0.63
CA ALA A 85 18.59 -4.84 0.37
C ALA A 85 18.54 -6.16 1.16
N GLY A 86 18.63 -7.31 0.50
CA GLY A 86 18.68 -8.62 1.18
C GLY A 86 19.90 -8.77 2.09
N LEU A 87 21.10 -8.37 1.62
CA LEU A 87 22.33 -8.39 2.43
C LEU A 87 22.26 -7.43 3.61
N LEU A 88 21.68 -6.24 3.43
CA LEU A 88 21.48 -5.28 4.51
C LEU A 88 20.47 -5.79 5.53
N LEU A 89 19.39 -6.45 5.10
CA LEU A 89 18.43 -7.08 6.01
C LEU A 89 19.12 -8.12 6.90
N GLU A 90 19.89 -9.03 6.30
CA GLU A 90 20.70 -10.02 7.01
C GLU A 90 21.65 -9.34 8.02
N LYS A 91 22.44 -8.36 7.54
CA LYS A 91 23.48 -7.70 8.33
C LYS A 91 22.91 -6.85 9.48
N ILE A 92 21.85 -6.09 9.24
CA ILE A 92 21.19 -5.29 10.28
C ILE A 92 20.57 -6.22 11.32
N THR A 93 20.00 -7.35 10.91
CA THR A 93 19.40 -8.32 11.84
C THR A 93 20.47 -9.04 12.67
N SER A 94 21.61 -9.41 12.08
CA SER A 94 22.68 -10.13 12.78
C SER A 94 23.58 -9.22 13.61
N GLU A 95 23.80 -7.98 13.16
CA GLU A 95 24.75 -7.03 13.75
C GLU A 95 24.16 -5.61 13.90
N PRO A 96 23.04 -5.43 14.62
CA PRO A 96 22.27 -4.18 14.62
C PRO A 96 23.03 -2.94 15.11
N LYS A 97 24.14 -3.12 15.85
CA LYS A 97 24.97 -2.02 16.34
C LYS A 97 26.17 -1.68 15.45
N ARG A 98 26.55 -2.57 14.54
CA ARG A 98 27.80 -2.49 13.76
C ARG A 98 27.57 -2.59 12.25
N TRP A 99 26.31 -2.64 11.83
CA TRP A 99 25.96 -2.90 10.44
C TRP A 99 26.54 -1.83 9.48
N GLN A 100 26.89 -0.64 9.96
CA GLN A 100 27.51 0.44 9.16
C GLN A 100 29.04 0.46 9.22
N GLU A 101 29.69 -0.31 10.09
CA GLU A 101 31.15 -0.25 10.25
C GLU A 101 31.89 -0.90 9.09
N LYS A 102 31.28 -1.90 8.45
CA LYS A 102 31.85 -2.63 7.31
C LYS A 102 30.79 -2.79 6.24
N ASP A 103 31.04 -2.25 5.07
CA ASP A 103 30.11 -2.32 3.95
C ASP A 103 29.78 -3.76 3.56
N ILE A 104 28.54 -3.97 3.12
CA ILE A 104 28.19 -5.22 2.46
C ILE A 104 28.96 -5.36 1.15
N VAL A 105 29.24 -6.60 0.75
CA VAL A 105 29.86 -6.87 -0.56
C VAL A 105 28.77 -7.30 -1.51
N LEU A 106 28.48 -6.45 -2.50
CA LEU A 106 27.54 -6.80 -3.55
C LEU A 106 28.13 -7.92 -4.43
N PRO A 107 27.32 -8.90 -4.87
CA PRO A 107 27.78 -9.94 -5.78
C PRO A 107 28.26 -9.35 -7.11
N ASP A 108 29.22 -9.99 -7.78
CA ASP A 108 29.81 -9.48 -9.04
C ASP A 108 28.82 -9.49 -10.21
N LYS A 109 28.02 -10.56 -10.34
CA LYS A 109 27.01 -10.71 -11.39
C LYS A 109 25.65 -10.89 -10.76
N ASN A 110 24.74 -9.96 -11.07
CA ASN A 110 23.32 -10.15 -10.90
C ASN A 110 22.62 -9.82 -12.22
N ALA A 111 21.60 -10.59 -12.57
CA ALA A 111 20.58 -10.21 -13.53
C ALA A 111 19.23 -10.68 -13.00
N ALA A 112 18.13 -10.09 -13.45
CA ALA A 112 16.80 -10.50 -13.03
C ALA A 112 15.88 -10.58 -14.25
N GLY A 113 15.02 -11.60 -14.29
CA GLY A 113 13.91 -11.59 -15.23
C GLY A 113 12.79 -10.68 -14.74
N ARG A 114 12.07 -10.09 -15.69
CA ARG A 114 11.13 -8.98 -15.46
C ARG A 114 9.66 -9.38 -15.66
N GLU A 115 9.34 -10.66 -15.51
CA GLU A 115 7.98 -11.15 -15.78
C GLU A 115 7.13 -11.17 -14.51
N ASP A 116 6.12 -10.30 -14.46
CA ASP A 116 5.19 -10.20 -13.32
C ASP A 116 3.96 -11.10 -13.43
N ARG A 117 3.76 -11.77 -14.58
CA ARG A 117 2.55 -12.54 -14.88
C ARG A 117 2.25 -13.67 -13.90
N ASN A 118 3.25 -14.11 -13.14
CA ASN A 118 3.17 -15.28 -12.27
C ASN A 118 3.08 -14.95 -10.77
N ASN A 119 2.76 -13.71 -10.38
CA ASN A 119 2.57 -13.40 -8.96
C ASN A 119 1.24 -14.01 -8.44
N THR A 120 1.34 -15.12 -7.71
CA THR A 120 0.21 -15.79 -7.05
C THR A 120 0.31 -15.77 -5.52
N PHE A 121 1.25 -14.98 -4.97
CA PHE A 121 1.42 -14.84 -3.52
C PHE A 121 0.19 -14.15 -2.89
N TRP A 122 -0.44 -14.83 -1.94
CA TRP A 122 -1.76 -14.48 -1.44
C TRP A 122 -1.76 -13.63 -0.18
N ALA A 123 -0.74 -13.79 0.68
CA ALA A 123 -0.71 -13.09 1.95
C ALA A 123 -0.46 -11.60 1.69
N ASP A 124 -1.23 -10.73 2.33
CA ASP A 124 -1.11 -9.27 2.15
C ASP A 124 0.15 -8.67 2.82
N SER A 125 0.91 -9.47 3.57
CA SER A 125 2.16 -9.06 4.21
C SER A 125 3.12 -10.22 4.44
N LEU A 126 4.40 -9.90 4.54
CA LEU A 126 5.51 -10.82 4.82
C LEU A 126 6.21 -10.40 6.12
N SER A 127 6.57 -11.37 6.95
CA SER A 127 7.45 -11.19 8.10
C SER A 127 8.92 -11.10 7.69
N LEU A 128 9.78 -10.60 8.59
CA LEU A 128 11.23 -10.54 8.34
C LEU A 128 11.85 -11.91 8.06
N LYS A 129 11.38 -12.94 8.75
CA LYS A 129 11.87 -14.32 8.54
C LYS A 129 11.54 -14.84 7.16
N GLU A 130 10.35 -14.54 6.66
CA GLU A 130 9.94 -14.93 5.30
C GLU A 130 10.76 -14.18 4.25
N LEU A 131 11.10 -12.90 4.48
CA LEU A 131 11.97 -12.13 3.57
C LEU A 131 13.41 -12.64 3.55
N GLN A 132 13.97 -12.99 4.72
CA GLN A 132 15.30 -13.59 4.80
C GLN A 132 15.33 -14.95 4.09
N TRP A 133 14.32 -15.78 4.33
CA TRP A 133 14.17 -17.07 3.64
C TRP A 133 14.05 -16.89 2.12
N LEU A 134 13.18 -15.98 1.67
CA LEU A 134 12.98 -15.62 0.28
C LEU A 134 14.30 -15.21 -0.39
N TYR A 135 15.06 -14.32 0.26
CA TYR A 135 16.36 -13.88 -0.24
C TYR A 135 17.37 -15.03 -0.30
N GLY A 136 17.37 -15.93 0.68
CA GLY A 136 18.15 -17.17 0.67
C GLY A 136 17.84 -18.04 -0.54
N GLN A 137 16.56 -18.22 -0.89
CA GLN A 137 16.18 -18.99 -2.09
C GLN A 137 16.67 -18.32 -3.38
N MET A 138 16.52 -16.99 -3.48
CA MET A 138 16.98 -16.23 -4.65
C MET A 138 18.48 -16.36 -4.86
N THR A 139 19.26 -16.25 -3.79
CA THR A 139 20.74 -16.32 -3.85
C THR A 139 21.24 -17.74 -4.13
N ALA A 140 20.59 -18.77 -3.56
CA ALA A 140 20.88 -20.16 -3.89
C ALA A 140 20.66 -20.44 -5.38
N TYR A 141 19.52 -20.00 -5.92
CA TYR A 141 19.24 -20.12 -7.36
C TYR A 141 20.29 -19.39 -8.20
N ALA A 142 20.60 -18.13 -7.87
CA ALA A 142 21.58 -17.33 -8.62
C ALA A 142 22.99 -17.96 -8.63
N ALA A 143 23.40 -18.60 -7.54
CA ALA A 143 24.69 -19.30 -7.45
C ALA A 143 24.81 -20.44 -8.49
N GLU A 144 23.71 -21.11 -8.80
CA GLU A 144 23.65 -22.19 -9.79
C GLU A 144 23.41 -21.69 -11.23
N HIS A 145 22.98 -20.43 -11.39
CA HIS A 145 22.53 -19.87 -12.67
C HIS A 145 23.33 -18.64 -13.09
N ALA A 146 24.65 -18.68 -12.92
CA ALA A 146 25.59 -17.64 -13.36
C ALA A 146 25.29 -16.22 -12.83
N GLY A 147 24.70 -16.12 -11.63
CA GLY A 147 24.30 -14.88 -10.99
C GLY A 147 22.91 -14.37 -11.40
N VAL A 148 22.11 -15.14 -12.13
CA VAL A 148 20.76 -14.70 -12.53
C VAL A 148 19.77 -15.04 -11.40
N PHE A 149 19.09 -14.04 -10.85
CA PHE A 149 17.99 -14.25 -9.93
C PHE A 149 16.77 -14.89 -10.62
N PRO A 150 15.99 -15.70 -9.88
CA PRO A 150 14.81 -16.32 -10.45
C PRO A 150 13.72 -15.28 -10.76
N ASN A 151 12.86 -15.58 -11.73
CA ASN A 151 11.71 -14.72 -12.07
C ASN A 151 10.70 -14.62 -10.91
N TYR A 152 10.58 -15.70 -10.14
CA TYR A 152 9.73 -15.81 -8.96
C TYR A 152 10.28 -16.85 -7.99
N VAL A 153 9.84 -16.78 -6.73
CA VAL A 153 10.05 -17.82 -5.72
C VAL A 153 8.70 -18.37 -5.29
N THR A 154 8.58 -19.69 -5.24
CA THR A 154 7.39 -20.42 -4.76
C THR A 154 7.52 -20.63 -3.25
N PHE A 155 6.57 -20.10 -2.48
CA PHE A 155 6.52 -20.34 -1.03
C PHE A 155 6.01 -21.77 -0.74
N PRO A 156 6.43 -22.38 0.39
CA PRO A 156 6.12 -23.78 0.68
C PRO A 156 4.63 -24.05 0.89
N ASP A 157 3.93 -23.08 1.47
CA ASP A 157 2.50 -23.19 1.76
C ASP A 157 1.71 -22.72 0.54
N PRO A 158 1.04 -23.63 -0.18
CA PRO A 158 0.17 -23.23 -1.26
C PRO A 158 -0.97 -22.38 -0.71
N TYR A 159 -1.43 -21.45 -1.55
CA TYR A 159 -2.68 -20.77 -1.28
C TYR A 159 -3.81 -21.68 -1.71
N VAL A 160 -4.68 -22.07 -0.78
CA VAL A 160 -5.92 -22.78 -1.13
C VAL A 160 -7.07 -21.85 -0.83
N GLU A 161 -7.86 -21.58 -1.86
CA GLU A 161 -9.07 -20.77 -1.73
C GLU A 161 -10.20 -21.52 -1.03
N GLU A 162 -11.26 -20.81 -0.66
CA GLU A 162 -12.45 -21.42 -0.05
C GLU A 162 -13.12 -22.48 -0.96
N ASP A 163 -12.89 -22.40 -2.28
CA ASP A 163 -13.38 -23.34 -3.28
C ASP A 163 -12.46 -24.56 -3.52
N GLY A 164 -11.29 -24.60 -2.87
CA GLY A 164 -10.30 -25.67 -3.01
C GLY A 164 -9.29 -25.46 -4.15
N THR A 165 -9.34 -24.34 -4.88
CA THR A 165 -8.34 -24.01 -5.90
C THR A 165 -6.98 -23.75 -5.25
N GLU A 166 -5.97 -24.52 -5.64
CA GLU A 166 -4.60 -24.37 -5.15
C GLU A 166 -3.78 -23.46 -6.07
N HIS A 167 -3.04 -22.52 -5.47
CA HIS A 167 -2.04 -21.71 -6.16
C HIS A 167 -0.66 -21.94 -5.55
N ASP A 168 0.34 -21.96 -6.43
CA ASP A 168 1.75 -22.22 -6.11
C ASP A 168 2.44 -21.13 -5.24
N ALA A 169 1.69 -20.17 -4.66
CA ALA A 169 2.20 -19.10 -3.79
C ALA A 169 3.48 -18.42 -4.31
N LYS A 170 3.49 -18.03 -5.60
CA LYS A 170 4.65 -17.46 -6.29
C LYS A 170 4.75 -15.96 -6.03
N LEU A 171 5.90 -15.49 -5.53
CA LEU A 171 6.22 -14.07 -5.44
C LEU A 171 7.28 -13.70 -6.49
N THR A 172 6.97 -12.75 -7.37
CA THR A 172 7.88 -12.36 -8.47
C THR A 172 9.06 -11.55 -7.97
N PHE A 173 10.14 -11.51 -8.77
CA PHE A 173 11.31 -10.70 -8.48
C PHE A 173 10.98 -9.21 -8.33
N ASN A 174 10.20 -8.63 -9.25
CA ASN A 174 9.86 -7.20 -9.16
C ASN A 174 9.07 -6.90 -7.89
N ASN A 175 8.14 -7.78 -7.50
CA ASN A 175 7.38 -7.60 -6.26
C ASN A 175 8.30 -7.73 -5.04
N THR A 176 9.23 -8.67 -5.05
CA THR A 176 10.24 -8.79 -4.01
C THR A 176 11.08 -7.51 -3.87
N ALA A 177 11.47 -6.90 -4.99
CA ALA A 177 12.18 -5.62 -4.99
C ALA A 177 11.34 -4.49 -4.36
N VAL A 178 10.03 -4.42 -4.67
CA VAL A 178 9.10 -3.47 -4.06
C VAL A 178 9.00 -3.68 -2.55
N VAL A 179 8.86 -4.94 -2.11
CA VAL A 179 8.76 -5.27 -0.69
C VAL A 179 10.01 -4.88 0.07
N PHE A 180 11.21 -5.10 -0.51
CA PHE A 180 12.46 -4.66 0.08
C PHE A 180 12.57 -3.12 0.15
N ALA A 181 12.26 -2.42 -0.94
CA ALA A 181 12.28 -0.96 -0.93
C ALA A 181 11.31 -0.39 0.13
N ARG A 182 10.11 -0.96 0.23
CA ARG A 182 9.12 -0.63 1.27
C ARG A 182 9.64 -0.87 2.67
N LEU A 183 10.27 -2.03 2.91
CA LEU A 183 10.85 -2.37 4.21
C LEU A 183 11.87 -1.32 4.65
N PHE A 184 12.77 -0.92 3.74
CA PHE A 184 13.79 0.07 4.05
C PHE A 184 13.24 1.49 4.15
N LYS A 185 12.16 1.83 3.42
CA LYS A 185 11.42 3.07 3.66
C LYS A 185 10.91 3.14 5.09
N GLU A 186 10.28 2.08 5.60
CA GLU A 186 9.83 2.04 6.99
C GLU A 186 10.99 2.09 7.98
N PHE A 187 12.08 1.36 7.69
CA PHE A 187 13.29 1.39 8.52
C PHE A 187 13.87 2.81 8.66
N THR A 188 13.85 3.63 7.60
CA THR A 188 14.35 5.02 7.69
C THR A 188 13.51 5.92 8.60
N LYS A 189 12.25 5.55 8.88
CA LYS A 189 11.36 6.33 9.77
C LYS A 189 11.60 6.00 11.25
N THR A 190 11.90 4.74 11.55
CA THR A 190 11.88 4.21 12.94
C THR A 190 13.20 3.60 13.40
N SER A 191 14.22 3.55 12.53
CA SER A 191 15.50 2.84 12.76
C SER A 191 15.31 1.38 13.20
N SER A 192 14.17 0.78 12.86
CA SER A 192 13.81 -0.58 13.22
C SER A 192 12.92 -1.19 12.14
N PHE A 193 13.08 -2.48 11.89
CA PHE A 193 12.22 -3.14 10.92
C PHE A 193 10.83 -3.38 11.51
N PRO A 194 9.76 -3.14 10.74
CA PRO A 194 8.42 -3.53 11.15
C PRO A 194 8.31 -5.05 11.26
N ALA A 195 7.41 -5.54 12.10
CA ALA A 195 7.20 -6.99 12.28
C ALA A 195 6.73 -7.67 10.99
N LYS A 196 5.96 -6.95 10.17
CA LYS A 196 5.54 -7.35 8.84
C LYS A 196 5.59 -6.17 7.88
N VAL A 197 5.79 -6.44 6.61
CA VAL A 197 5.73 -5.46 5.53
C VAL A 197 4.72 -5.92 4.48
N SER A 198 3.97 -4.99 3.90
CA SER A 198 3.02 -5.33 2.84
C SER A 198 3.73 -6.04 1.69
N SER A 199 3.10 -7.08 1.15
CA SER A 199 3.57 -7.83 -0.03
C SER A 199 3.06 -7.24 -1.35
N TRP A 200 2.25 -6.18 -1.29
CA TRP A 200 1.53 -5.67 -2.45
C TRP A 200 2.46 -5.07 -3.50
N GLN A 201 2.16 -5.40 -4.76
CA GLN A 201 2.86 -4.93 -5.95
C GLN A 201 2.53 -3.48 -6.35
N SER A 202 1.64 -2.83 -5.61
CA SER A 202 1.18 -1.46 -5.85
C SER A 202 0.83 -0.76 -4.54
N ASP A 203 0.90 0.57 -4.53
CA ASP A 203 0.29 1.39 -3.48
C ASP A 203 -1.24 1.48 -3.61
N PHE A 204 -1.77 1.09 -4.78
CA PHE A 204 -3.17 1.15 -5.18
C PHE A 204 -3.81 2.53 -5.06
N LEU A 205 -3.04 3.62 -5.15
CA LEU A 205 -3.54 5.00 -5.10
C LEU A 205 -3.35 5.74 -6.42
N ARG A 206 -2.52 5.22 -7.31
CA ARG A 206 -2.19 5.89 -8.57
C ARG A 206 -3.12 5.54 -9.72
N LYS A 207 -3.15 6.45 -10.70
CA LYS A 207 -3.81 6.21 -11.97
C LYS A 207 -3.10 5.10 -12.75
N THR A 208 -3.88 4.32 -13.46
CA THR A 208 -3.39 3.31 -14.39
C THR A 208 -4.19 3.41 -15.69
N ASN A 209 -3.85 2.59 -16.69
CA ASN A 209 -4.62 2.56 -17.94
C ASN A 209 -6.11 2.33 -17.64
N ASN A 210 -6.97 3.14 -18.27
CA ASN A 210 -8.43 3.14 -18.10
C ASN A 210 -8.89 3.53 -16.67
N CYS A 211 -8.02 4.05 -15.82
CA CYS A 211 -8.28 4.38 -14.42
C CYS A 211 -7.68 5.75 -14.05
N GLU A 212 -8.25 6.83 -14.59
CA GLU A 212 -7.71 8.19 -14.58
C GLU A 212 -8.08 8.97 -13.30
N THR A 213 -7.34 8.73 -12.20
CA THR A 213 -7.63 9.32 -10.87
C THR A 213 -7.56 10.86 -10.82
N ASP A 214 -6.85 11.48 -11.76
CA ASP A 214 -6.66 12.93 -11.88
C ASP A 214 -7.58 13.60 -12.91
N SER A 215 -8.46 12.83 -13.56
CA SER A 215 -9.43 13.36 -14.51
C SER A 215 -10.42 14.30 -13.83
N PRO A 216 -10.70 15.50 -14.37
CA PRO A 216 -11.74 16.38 -13.83
C PRO A 216 -13.11 15.71 -13.70
N VAL A 217 -13.42 14.74 -14.58
CA VAL A 217 -14.67 13.96 -14.52
C VAL A 217 -14.69 13.05 -13.30
N VAL A 218 -13.60 12.31 -13.07
CA VAL A 218 -13.46 11.40 -11.92
C VAL A 218 -13.48 12.20 -10.63
N LEU A 219 -12.73 13.29 -10.56
CA LEU A 219 -12.68 14.16 -9.40
C LEU A 219 -14.05 14.77 -9.07
N ALA A 220 -14.81 15.22 -10.07
CA ALA A 220 -16.14 15.77 -9.85
C ALA A 220 -17.13 14.72 -9.32
N ALA A 221 -17.19 13.53 -9.94
CA ALA A 221 -18.06 12.45 -9.50
C ALA A 221 -17.66 11.93 -8.10
N MET A 222 -16.36 11.82 -7.82
CA MET A 222 -15.85 11.47 -6.50
C MET A 222 -16.30 12.47 -5.43
N GLN A 223 -16.13 13.77 -5.68
CA GLN A 223 -16.53 14.83 -4.74
C GLN A 223 -18.04 14.86 -4.51
N GLU A 224 -18.83 14.62 -5.55
CA GLU A 224 -20.29 14.47 -5.44
C GLU A 224 -20.65 13.29 -4.54
N ALA A 225 -20.09 12.12 -4.81
CA ALA A 225 -20.36 10.89 -4.06
C ALA A 225 -20.00 11.00 -2.57
N ILE A 226 -18.87 11.64 -2.24
CA ILE A 226 -18.40 11.75 -0.85
C ILE A 226 -18.85 13.03 -0.13
N ALA A 227 -19.76 13.80 -0.71
CA ALA A 227 -20.21 15.05 -0.12
C ALA A 227 -20.71 14.86 1.33
N GLY A 228 -20.11 15.60 2.27
CA GLY A 228 -20.43 15.51 3.69
C GLY A 228 -19.88 14.28 4.42
N LYS A 229 -19.08 13.42 3.78
CA LYS A 229 -18.43 12.25 4.39
C LYS A 229 -17.05 12.61 4.92
N THR A 230 -16.73 12.17 6.13
CA THR A 230 -15.52 12.60 6.84
C THR A 230 -14.50 11.47 7.00
N THR A 231 -14.96 10.28 7.40
CA THR A 231 -14.09 9.13 7.64
C THR A 231 -13.78 8.36 6.35
N ILE A 232 -12.70 7.58 6.35
CA ILE A 232 -12.34 6.69 5.21
C ILE A 232 -13.49 5.71 4.94
N ARG A 233 -14.06 5.12 5.99
CA ARG A 233 -15.23 4.21 5.91
C ARG A 233 -16.43 4.87 5.26
N GLU A 234 -16.83 6.05 5.74
CA GLU A 234 -17.98 6.79 5.20
C GLU A 234 -17.79 7.14 3.71
N LYS A 235 -16.58 7.54 3.32
CA LYS A 235 -16.25 7.84 1.92
C LYS A 235 -16.32 6.57 1.06
N ALA A 236 -15.75 5.48 1.54
CA ALA A 236 -15.72 4.20 0.84
C ALA A 236 -17.14 3.66 0.57
N GLU A 237 -17.98 3.65 1.60
CA GLU A 237 -19.38 3.23 1.48
C GLU A 237 -20.17 4.13 0.54
N ALA A 238 -19.99 5.46 0.64
CA ALA A 238 -20.68 6.41 -0.23
C ALA A 238 -20.26 6.32 -1.70
N LEU A 239 -18.97 6.11 -1.97
CA LEU A 239 -18.46 5.86 -3.33
C LEU A 239 -19.09 4.60 -3.93
N PHE A 240 -19.14 3.52 -3.16
CA PHE A 240 -19.74 2.29 -3.62
C PHE A 240 -21.25 2.43 -3.82
N GLU A 241 -21.95 3.07 -2.89
CA GLU A 241 -23.39 3.34 -3.03
C GLU A 241 -23.68 4.20 -4.26
N TYR A 242 -22.95 5.30 -4.46
CA TYR A 242 -23.06 6.14 -5.65
C TYR A 242 -22.88 5.34 -6.94
N SER A 243 -21.87 4.47 -7.01
CA SER A 243 -21.63 3.65 -8.20
C SER A 243 -22.80 2.72 -8.55
N ARG A 244 -23.48 2.17 -7.55
CA ARG A 244 -24.62 1.25 -7.78
C ARG A 244 -25.91 1.98 -8.12
N ILE A 245 -26.11 3.17 -7.57
CA ILE A 245 -27.35 3.93 -7.77
C ILE A 245 -27.29 4.70 -9.10
N GLU A 246 -26.14 5.28 -9.40
CA GLU A 246 -26.00 6.20 -10.53
C GLU A 246 -25.65 5.49 -11.83
N TRP A 247 -25.14 4.25 -11.81
CA TRP A 247 -24.68 3.59 -13.03
C TRP A 247 -25.52 2.38 -13.43
N GLU A 248 -25.63 2.18 -14.75
CA GLU A 248 -26.35 1.07 -15.34
C GLU A 248 -25.42 0.00 -15.92
N TRP A 249 -25.84 -1.26 -15.80
CA TRP A 249 -25.19 -2.38 -16.47
C TRP A 249 -25.43 -2.37 -17.98
N VAL A 250 -24.37 -2.53 -18.77
CA VAL A 250 -24.46 -2.72 -20.22
C VAL A 250 -23.62 -3.91 -20.67
N ASN A 251 -24.25 -4.80 -21.45
CA ASN A 251 -23.61 -6.03 -21.91
C ASN A 251 -22.68 -5.78 -23.11
N TYR A 252 -21.37 -5.91 -22.89
CA TYR A 252 -20.34 -6.03 -23.92
C TYR A 252 -19.06 -6.66 -23.34
N MET A 253 -18.17 -7.10 -24.23
CA MET A 253 -16.92 -7.77 -23.85
C MET A 253 -15.79 -6.78 -23.58
N ASN A 254 -14.96 -7.09 -22.58
CA ASN A 254 -13.72 -6.40 -22.20
C ASN A 254 -13.88 -4.89 -21.93
N THR A 255 -12.78 -4.22 -21.65
CA THR A 255 -12.75 -2.77 -21.47
C THR A 255 -13.10 -2.05 -22.77
N ARG A 256 -14.05 -1.10 -22.74
CA ARG A 256 -14.40 -0.26 -23.90
C ARG A 256 -14.42 1.23 -23.59
N LYS A 257 -14.74 1.59 -22.35
CA LYS A 257 -15.00 2.98 -21.95
C LYS A 257 -13.93 3.51 -20.99
N GLY A 258 -13.36 2.65 -20.16
CA GLY A 258 -12.52 3.06 -19.03
C GLY A 258 -13.26 3.95 -18.04
N SER A 259 -12.54 4.52 -17.08
CA SER A 259 -13.15 5.23 -15.95
C SER A 259 -13.90 6.50 -16.40
N VAL A 260 -13.28 7.32 -17.25
CA VAL A 260 -13.82 8.63 -17.63
C VAL A 260 -15.12 8.53 -18.43
N GLN A 261 -15.15 7.66 -19.45
CA GLN A 261 -16.35 7.54 -20.29
C GLN A 261 -17.47 6.82 -19.53
N THR A 262 -17.15 5.84 -18.68
CA THR A 262 -18.14 5.17 -17.83
C THR A 262 -18.83 6.14 -16.88
N ILE A 263 -18.08 7.04 -16.23
CA ILE A 263 -18.66 8.06 -15.35
C ILE A 263 -19.53 9.06 -16.12
N ARG A 264 -19.11 9.46 -17.33
CA ARG A 264 -19.91 10.37 -18.18
C ARG A 264 -21.21 9.75 -18.65
N GLU A 265 -21.15 8.50 -19.09
CA GLU A 265 -22.31 7.78 -19.62
C GLU A 265 -23.16 7.15 -18.53
N LYS A 266 -22.65 7.09 -17.30
CA LYS A 266 -23.28 6.42 -16.16
C LYS A 266 -23.67 4.97 -16.51
N ALA A 267 -22.82 4.30 -17.29
CA ALA A 267 -23.14 2.97 -17.80
C ALA A 267 -21.90 2.22 -18.26
N GLY A 268 -21.80 0.93 -17.96
CA GLY A 268 -20.65 0.13 -18.37
C GLY A 268 -20.80 -1.36 -18.12
N ASN A 269 -19.82 -2.13 -18.60
CA ASN A 269 -19.66 -3.53 -18.24
C ASN A 269 -18.82 -3.69 -16.94
N CYS A 270 -18.44 -4.91 -16.55
CA CYS A 270 -17.88 -5.18 -15.23
C CYS A 270 -16.46 -4.62 -15.11
N CYS A 271 -15.72 -4.62 -16.22
CA CYS A 271 -14.40 -3.99 -16.33
C CYS A 271 -14.53 -2.47 -16.20
N ASP A 272 -15.42 -1.87 -16.98
CA ASP A 272 -15.59 -0.43 -17.09
C ASP A 272 -16.19 0.21 -15.81
N LEU A 273 -17.17 -0.46 -15.18
CA LEU A 273 -17.69 -0.03 -13.87
C LEU A 273 -16.63 -0.16 -12.77
N SER A 274 -15.83 -1.24 -12.79
CA SER A 274 -14.71 -1.41 -11.86
C SER A 274 -13.64 -0.33 -12.06
N HIS A 275 -13.33 0.03 -13.30
CA HIS A 275 -12.44 1.14 -13.64
C HIS A 275 -12.93 2.47 -13.05
N ALA A 276 -14.21 2.79 -13.25
CA ALA A 276 -14.83 4.00 -12.72
C ALA A 276 -14.77 4.06 -11.19
N LEU A 277 -15.20 2.99 -10.51
CA LEU A 277 -15.22 2.91 -9.05
C LEU A 277 -13.79 3.00 -8.49
N ILE A 278 -12.84 2.22 -9.01
CA ILE A 278 -11.44 2.26 -8.55
C ILE A 278 -10.85 3.65 -8.76
N ALA A 279 -11.07 4.29 -9.92
CA ALA A 279 -10.56 5.64 -10.16
C ALA A 279 -11.05 6.65 -9.10
N MET A 280 -12.33 6.60 -8.74
CA MET A 280 -12.89 7.45 -7.69
C MET A 280 -12.33 7.11 -6.29
N CYS A 281 -12.20 5.81 -5.96
CA CYS A 281 -11.63 5.37 -4.68
C CYS A 281 -10.20 5.87 -4.49
N ARG A 282 -9.37 5.66 -5.51
CA ARG A 282 -7.97 6.08 -5.51
C ARG A 282 -7.84 7.60 -5.44
N ALA A 283 -8.67 8.33 -6.18
CA ALA A 283 -8.75 9.79 -6.10
C ALA A 283 -9.16 10.30 -4.71
N ALA A 284 -9.93 9.51 -3.95
CA ALA A 284 -10.30 9.80 -2.57
C ALA A 284 -9.26 9.34 -1.52
N GLY A 285 -8.12 8.79 -1.95
CA GLY A 285 -7.08 8.28 -1.05
C GLY A 285 -7.39 6.89 -0.46
N ILE A 286 -8.30 6.13 -1.07
CA ILE A 286 -8.67 4.77 -0.64
C ILE A 286 -7.96 3.77 -1.56
N PRO A 287 -7.05 2.93 -1.04
CA PRO A 287 -6.44 1.88 -1.85
C PRO A 287 -7.50 0.93 -2.41
N ALA A 288 -7.51 0.76 -3.72
CA ALA A 288 -8.49 -0.09 -4.41
C ALA A 288 -7.85 -0.91 -5.53
N ARG A 289 -8.22 -2.19 -5.65
CA ARG A 289 -7.65 -3.15 -6.61
C ARG A 289 -8.73 -3.90 -7.37
N TYR A 290 -8.36 -4.39 -8.56
CA TYR A 290 -9.23 -5.22 -9.38
C TYR A 290 -9.10 -6.67 -8.95
N MET A 291 -10.23 -7.35 -8.88
CA MET A 291 -10.35 -8.79 -8.77
C MET A 291 -10.90 -9.33 -10.08
N HIS A 292 -10.35 -10.42 -10.56
CA HIS A 292 -10.84 -11.09 -11.77
C HIS A 292 -10.91 -12.60 -11.53
N GLY A 293 -11.99 -13.20 -12.00
CA GLY A 293 -12.26 -14.61 -11.83
C GLY A 293 -13.47 -15.05 -12.63
N GLN A 294 -13.86 -16.30 -12.48
CA GLN A 294 -15.19 -16.77 -12.86
C GLN A 294 -16.08 -16.77 -11.61
N CYS A 295 -17.29 -16.23 -11.68
CA CYS A 295 -18.22 -16.19 -10.55
C CYS A 295 -19.50 -16.94 -10.89
N GLN A 296 -20.05 -17.69 -9.92
CA GLN A 296 -21.32 -18.39 -10.06
C GLN A 296 -22.48 -17.45 -9.74
N PHE A 297 -23.14 -16.95 -10.78
CA PHE A 297 -24.40 -16.22 -10.68
C PHE A 297 -25.60 -17.17 -10.77
N THR A 298 -26.81 -16.66 -10.56
CA THR A 298 -28.05 -17.42 -10.81
C THR A 298 -28.21 -17.80 -12.29
N SER A 299 -27.64 -17.01 -13.20
CA SER A 299 -27.66 -17.22 -14.65
C SER A 299 -26.60 -18.20 -15.17
N GLY A 300 -25.60 -18.56 -14.35
CA GLY A 300 -24.49 -19.45 -14.74
C GLY A 300 -23.14 -18.96 -14.24
N VAL A 301 -22.08 -19.63 -14.69
CA VAL A 301 -20.70 -19.25 -14.44
C VAL A 301 -20.28 -18.21 -15.49
N ILE A 302 -19.85 -17.03 -15.03
CA ILE A 302 -19.52 -15.88 -15.88
C ILE A 302 -18.15 -15.34 -15.48
N GLY A 303 -17.31 -15.00 -16.47
CA GLY A 303 -16.07 -14.26 -16.22
C GLY A 303 -16.39 -12.86 -15.73
N HIS A 304 -15.83 -12.46 -14.59
CA HIS A 304 -16.24 -11.27 -13.87
C HIS A 304 -15.05 -10.48 -13.33
N VAL A 305 -15.18 -9.16 -13.38
CA VAL A 305 -14.23 -8.22 -12.77
C VAL A 305 -14.97 -7.37 -11.76
N PHE A 306 -14.41 -7.27 -10.55
CA PHE A 306 -14.99 -6.49 -9.46
C PHE A 306 -13.89 -5.79 -8.65
N VAL A 307 -14.29 -4.99 -7.67
CA VAL A 307 -13.37 -4.13 -6.89
C VAL A 307 -13.19 -4.69 -5.48
N GLU A 308 -11.97 -4.61 -4.97
CA GLU A 308 -11.70 -4.65 -3.54
C GLU A 308 -11.22 -3.28 -3.06
N MET A 309 -11.74 -2.81 -1.92
CA MET A 309 -11.38 -1.54 -1.28
C MET A 309 -10.75 -1.80 0.10
N PHE A 310 -9.59 -1.19 0.37
CA PHE A 310 -8.91 -1.34 1.66
C PHE A 310 -9.39 -0.26 2.65
N VAL A 311 -10.12 -0.70 3.68
CA VAL A 311 -10.76 0.16 4.67
C VAL A 311 -10.58 -0.45 6.05
N ASP A 312 -10.18 0.35 7.03
CA ASP A 312 -9.98 -0.08 8.44
C ASP A 312 -9.13 -1.35 8.59
N GLY A 313 -8.07 -1.48 7.77
CA GLY A 313 -7.15 -2.62 7.83
C GLY A 313 -7.65 -3.89 7.12
N THR A 314 -8.78 -3.84 6.41
CA THR A 314 -9.41 -4.98 5.76
C THR A 314 -9.77 -4.68 4.29
N TRP A 315 -9.67 -5.66 3.41
CA TRP A 315 -10.17 -5.58 2.03
C TRP A 315 -11.64 -5.98 1.97
N TYR A 316 -12.48 -5.11 1.43
CA TYR A 316 -13.91 -5.35 1.21
C TYR A 316 -14.22 -5.52 -0.27
N ILE A 317 -15.00 -6.54 -0.61
CA ILE A 317 -15.53 -6.73 -1.96
C ILE A 317 -16.63 -5.69 -2.22
N CYS A 318 -16.46 -4.95 -3.30
CA CYS A 318 -17.34 -3.86 -3.73
C CYS A 318 -17.63 -4.03 -5.22
N ASP A 319 -18.61 -4.86 -5.55
CA ASP A 319 -18.98 -5.15 -6.95
C ASP A 319 -20.06 -4.17 -7.47
N PRO A 320 -19.72 -3.22 -8.36
CA PRO A 320 -20.65 -2.18 -8.83
C PRO A 320 -21.60 -2.68 -9.92
N SER A 321 -21.52 -3.95 -10.35
CA SER A 321 -22.28 -4.45 -11.51
C SER A 321 -23.75 -4.78 -11.21
N ASN A 322 -24.18 -4.67 -9.95
CA ASN A 322 -25.54 -5.00 -9.55
C ASN A 322 -26.04 -4.16 -8.36
N ASN A 323 -27.29 -3.68 -8.47
CA ASN A 323 -27.92 -2.79 -7.49
C ASN A 323 -28.36 -3.50 -6.20
N ASP A 324 -28.27 -4.83 -6.12
CA ASP A 324 -28.54 -5.60 -4.90
C ASP A 324 -27.28 -5.77 -4.02
N ASN A 325 -26.07 -5.56 -4.56
CA ASN A 325 -24.81 -5.75 -3.84
C ASN A 325 -24.61 -4.66 -2.78
N THR A 326 -24.24 -4.92 -1.53
CA THR A 326 -23.92 -3.85 -0.56
C THR A 326 -22.42 -3.80 -0.26
N PHE A 327 -21.96 -2.80 0.50
CA PHE A 327 -20.53 -2.68 0.80
C PHE A 327 -20.05 -3.97 1.51
N GLY A 328 -19.05 -4.65 0.95
CA GLY A 328 -18.56 -5.94 1.45
C GLY A 328 -19.44 -7.14 1.12
N HIS A 329 -20.55 -6.99 0.39
CA HIS A 329 -21.50 -8.07 0.10
C HIS A 329 -21.92 -8.07 -1.37
N HIS A 330 -21.81 -9.22 -2.01
CA HIS A 330 -22.14 -9.42 -3.42
C HIS A 330 -23.26 -10.45 -3.59
N ASN A 331 -23.89 -10.46 -4.77
CA ASN A 331 -25.03 -11.32 -5.08
C ASN A 331 -24.66 -12.63 -5.79
N TRP A 332 -23.42 -12.80 -6.24
CA TRP A 332 -22.92 -14.09 -6.73
C TRP A 332 -22.67 -15.05 -5.58
N LYS A 333 -22.81 -16.36 -5.84
CA LYS A 333 -22.82 -17.41 -4.80
C LYS A 333 -21.43 -17.71 -4.26
N HIS A 334 -20.46 -17.84 -5.16
CA HIS A 334 -19.04 -18.03 -4.87
C HIS A 334 -18.24 -17.71 -6.13
N MET A 335 -16.95 -17.43 -5.94
CA MET A 335 -15.98 -17.42 -7.01
C MET A 335 -15.64 -18.87 -7.37
N VAL A 336 -15.71 -19.20 -8.66
CA VAL A 336 -15.43 -20.52 -9.25
C VAL A 336 -13.96 -20.65 -9.65
N THR A 337 -13.37 -19.55 -10.09
CA THR A 337 -11.92 -19.47 -10.32
C THR A 337 -11.43 -18.09 -9.92
N PHE A 338 -10.26 -18.01 -9.28
CA PHE A 338 -9.52 -16.77 -9.12
C PHE A 338 -8.45 -16.66 -10.19
N ASN A 339 -8.61 -15.65 -11.05
CA ASN A 339 -7.65 -15.40 -12.13
C ASN A 339 -6.58 -14.39 -11.70
N GLY A 340 -6.85 -13.54 -10.71
CA GLY A 340 -5.84 -12.70 -10.08
C GLY A 340 -6.33 -11.41 -9.43
N ARG A 341 -5.40 -10.77 -8.72
CA ARG A 341 -5.48 -9.41 -8.17
C ARG A 341 -4.65 -8.47 -9.02
N TYR A 342 -5.22 -7.36 -9.46
CA TYR A 342 -4.55 -6.46 -10.37
C TYR A 342 -4.55 -5.01 -9.89
N LYS A 343 -3.42 -4.33 -10.16
CA LYS A 343 -3.32 -2.86 -10.05
C LYS A 343 -3.87 -2.15 -11.29
N THR A 344 -3.75 -2.80 -12.44
CA THR A 344 -4.23 -2.40 -13.77
C THR A 344 -4.72 -3.66 -14.48
N LEU A 345 -5.88 -3.60 -15.12
CA LEU A 345 -6.37 -4.74 -15.89
C LEU A 345 -5.52 -4.93 -17.15
N PRO A 346 -5.15 -6.17 -17.49
CA PRO A 346 -4.33 -6.45 -18.67
C PRO A 346 -5.12 -6.55 -19.99
N PHE A 347 -6.44 -6.27 -20.00
CA PHE A 347 -7.34 -6.49 -21.15
C PHE A 347 -8.45 -5.44 -21.31
#